data_AF-A0A1H1FSS3-F1
#
_entry.id   AF-A0A1H1FSS3-F1
#
_cell.length_a   1.000
_cell.length_b   1.000
_cell.length_c   1.000
_cell.angle_alpha   90.00
_cell.angle_beta   90.00
_cell.angle_gamma   90.00
#
_symmetry.space_group_name_H-M   'P 1'
#
loop_
_entity.id
_entity.type
_entity.pdbx_description
1 polymer ?
#
loop_
_entity_poly.entity_id
_entity_poly.type
_entity_poly.pdbx_seq_one_letter_code
_entity_poly.pdbx_strand_id
1 'polypeptide(L)'
;MPKALKKYKNVTDFLKAASSIEKDLEKKYKLPAKDVKRFAKVMSDKNGIEKTYMALVEEEPKLLKIAGDVEKVKKVIDNLSKAQDKFTAADKSLVQVSKALKQMVDGVGGDRKQLAGDAGYNKLKAFFEKATGEWANANKQVKQRDQATKQLVTLQDSYTKEKDKAAKTYGVTLKTDDKSLVVIMGKSPEVSIVLGG
;
A
#
# COMPACT_ATOMS: atom_id res chain seq x y z
N MET A 1 -36.27 22.92 -7.42
CA MET A 1 -35.66 21.60 -7.69
C MET A 1 -34.16 21.80 -7.88
N PRO A 2 -33.28 20.91 -7.37
CA PRO A 2 -31.84 21.05 -7.55
C PRO A 2 -31.46 20.98 -9.03
N LYS A 3 -30.85 22.04 -9.57
CA LYS A 3 -30.39 22.13 -10.95
C LYS A 3 -28.89 21.87 -11.01
N ALA A 4 -28.48 20.88 -11.79
CA ALA A 4 -27.06 20.67 -12.09
C ALA A 4 -26.55 21.84 -12.95
N LEU A 5 -25.56 22.56 -12.44
CA LEU A 5 -24.95 23.68 -13.15
C LEU A 5 -23.89 23.18 -14.13
N LYS A 6 -23.00 22.29 -13.65
CA LYS A 6 -21.90 21.74 -14.45
C LYS A 6 -21.40 20.43 -13.84
N LYS A 7 -20.90 19.54 -14.70
CA LYS A 7 -20.27 18.27 -14.32
C LYS A 7 -18.81 18.28 -14.78
N TYR A 8 -17.96 17.67 -13.97
CA TYR A 8 -16.53 17.54 -14.18
C TYR A 8 -16.14 16.08 -14.02
N LYS A 9 -15.14 15.65 -14.80
CA LYS A 9 -14.68 14.26 -14.80
C LYS A 9 -14.07 13.85 -13.45
N ASN A 10 -13.36 14.78 -12.79
CA ASN A 10 -12.69 14.58 -11.51
C ASN A 10 -12.47 15.93 -10.80
N VAL A 11 -11.89 15.88 -9.60
CA VAL A 11 -11.59 17.08 -8.80
C VAL A 11 -10.55 18.00 -9.46
N THR A 12 -9.56 17.45 -10.16
CA THR A 12 -8.53 18.25 -10.84
C THR A 12 -9.14 19.14 -11.93
N ASP A 13 -10.03 18.59 -12.75
CA ASP A 13 -10.74 19.34 -13.80
C ASP A 13 -11.66 20.40 -13.19
N PHE A 14 -12.32 20.07 -12.07
CA PHE A 14 -13.15 21.02 -11.32
C PHE A 14 -12.34 22.19 -10.76
N LEU A 15 -11.21 21.92 -10.10
CA LEU A 15 -10.33 22.95 -9.51
C LEU A 15 -9.67 23.84 -10.57
N LYS A 16 -9.31 23.28 -11.73
CA LYS A 16 -8.82 24.07 -12.88
C LYS A 16 -9.87 25.00 -13.44
N ALA A 17 -11.16 24.63 -13.36
CA ALA A 17 -12.27 25.42 -13.85
C ALA A 17 -12.81 26.47 -12.86
N ALA A 18 -12.25 26.58 -11.64
CA ALA A 18 -12.76 27.45 -10.58
C ALA A 18 -13.06 28.90 -11.05
N SER A 19 -12.11 29.55 -11.71
CA SER A 19 -12.30 30.93 -12.20
C SER A 19 -13.35 31.04 -13.32
N SER A 20 -13.53 29.99 -14.13
CA SER A 20 -14.62 29.95 -15.12
C SER A 20 -15.98 29.75 -14.45
N ILE A 21 -16.04 28.95 -13.38
CA ILE A 21 -17.25 28.73 -12.60
C ILE A 21 -17.70 30.04 -11.97
N GLU A 22 -16.79 30.80 -11.36
CA GLU A 22 -17.11 32.10 -10.75
C GLU A 22 -17.79 33.06 -11.76
N LYS A 23 -17.23 33.16 -12.98
CA LYS A 23 -17.81 33.96 -14.07
C LYS A 23 -19.18 33.43 -14.50
N ASP A 24 -19.36 32.11 -14.59
CA ASP A 24 -20.65 31.50 -14.94
C ASP A 24 -21.69 31.79 -13.84
N LEU A 25 -21.32 31.67 -12.57
CA LEU A 25 -22.19 31.97 -11.42
C LEU A 25 -22.66 33.43 -11.43
N GLU A 26 -21.77 34.36 -11.70
CA GLU A 26 -22.08 35.80 -11.78
C GLU A 26 -22.93 36.14 -13.02
N LYS A 27 -22.52 35.69 -14.22
CA LYS A 27 -23.13 36.16 -15.47
C LYS A 27 -24.31 35.32 -15.94
N LYS A 28 -24.18 34.00 -15.90
CA LYS A 28 -25.18 33.07 -16.43
C LYS A 28 -26.24 32.76 -15.40
N TYR A 29 -25.85 32.57 -14.14
CA TYR A 29 -26.76 32.25 -13.05
C TYR A 29 -27.16 33.48 -12.22
N LYS A 30 -26.61 34.67 -12.53
CA LYS A 30 -26.98 35.97 -11.92
C LYS A 30 -26.92 35.95 -10.39
N LEU A 31 -25.98 35.19 -9.81
CA LEU A 31 -25.80 35.17 -8.36
C LEU A 31 -25.19 36.49 -7.86
N PRO A 32 -25.61 36.96 -6.66
CA PRO A 32 -25.02 38.15 -6.05
C PRO A 32 -23.50 38.03 -5.89
N ALA A 33 -22.77 39.13 -6.10
CA ALA A 33 -21.31 39.16 -5.99
C ALA A 33 -20.78 38.68 -4.62
N LYS A 34 -21.54 38.90 -3.54
CA LYS A 34 -21.22 38.39 -2.20
C LYS A 34 -21.17 36.85 -2.15
N ASP A 35 -22.09 36.18 -2.83
CA ASP A 35 -22.20 34.72 -2.84
C ASP A 35 -21.13 34.11 -3.75
N VAL A 36 -20.83 34.75 -4.88
CA VAL A 36 -19.70 34.38 -5.74
C VAL A 36 -18.37 34.50 -4.99
N LYS A 37 -18.16 35.56 -4.20
CA LYS A 37 -16.97 35.70 -3.35
C LYS A 37 -16.88 34.61 -2.27
N ARG A 38 -18.00 34.22 -1.65
CA ARG A 38 -18.03 33.09 -0.70
C ARG A 38 -17.61 31.80 -1.37
N PHE A 39 -18.15 31.52 -2.57
CA PHE A 39 -17.74 30.37 -3.36
C PHE A 39 -16.23 30.41 -3.68
N ALA A 40 -15.72 31.52 -4.20
CA ALA A 40 -14.29 31.68 -4.50
C ALA A 40 -13.40 31.46 -3.27
N LYS A 41 -13.83 31.93 -2.09
CA LYS A 41 -13.13 31.70 -0.82
C LYS A 41 -13.06 30.21 -0.48
N VAL A 42 -14.15 29.47 -0.60
CA VAL A 42 -14.14 28.02 -0.35
C VAL A 42 -13.26 27.29 -1.38
N MET A 43 -13.36 27.67 -2.66
CA MET A 43 -12.57 27.08 -3.74
C MET A 43 -11.08 27.43 -3.71
N SER A 44 -10.67 28.40 -2.87
CA SER A 44 -9.26 28.77 -2.70
C SER A 44 -8.46 27.70 -1.96
N ASP A 45 -9.10 26.89 -1.10
CA ASP A 45 -8.47 25.75 -0.43
C ASP A 45 -8.46 24.51 -1.33
N LYS A 46 -7.65 24.58 -2.38
CA LYS A 46 -7.52 23.49 -3.37
C LYS A 46 -7.06 22.18 -2.72
N ASN A 47 -6.13 22.27 -1.77
CA ASN A 47 -5.55 21.10 -1.12
C ASN A 47 -6.56 20.40 -0.20
N GLY A 48 -7.34 21.16 0.57
CA GLY A 48 -8.40 20.59 1.42
C GLY A 48 -9.49 19.90 0.60
N ILE A 49 -9.88 20.51 -0.54
CA ILE A 49 -10.84 19.92 -1.48
C ILE A 49 -10.29 18.63 -2.10
N GLU A 50 -9.04 18.63 -2.56
CA GLU A 50 -8.40 17.44 -3.13
C GLU A 50 -8.26 16.32 -2.09
N LYS A 51 -7.90 16.65 -0.85
CA LYS A 51 -7.81 15.67 0.25
C LYS A 51 -9.16 15.03 0.57
N THR A 52 -10.22 15.83 0.64
CA THR A 52 -11.60 15.34 0.86
C THR A 52 -12.01 14.40 -0.25
N TYR A 53 -11.76 14.78 -1.50
CA TYR A 53 -12.02 13.93 -2.66
C TYR A 53 -11.24 12.60 -2.60
N MET A 54 -9.95 12.66 -2.27
CA MET A 54 -9.12 11.45 -2.20
C MET A 54 -9.56 10.52 -1.08
N ALA A 55 -9.99 11.04 0.06
CA ALA A 55 -10.55 10.24 1.13
C ALA A 55 -11.78 9.44 0.66
N LEU A 56 -12.72 10.09 -0.05
CA LEU A 56 -13.89 9.43 -0.63
C LEU A 56 -13.52 8.34 -1.65
N VAL A 57 -12.50 8.60 -2.47
CA VAL A 57 -11.98 7.61 -3.41
C VAL A 57 -11.40 6.43 -2.63
N GLU A 58 -10.62 6.67 -1.58
CA GLU A 58 -9.97 5.63 -0.77
C GLU A 58 -10.95 4.81 0.09
N GLU A 59 -12.14 5.32 0.36
CA GLU A 59 -13.25 4.60 1.01
C GLU A 59 -13.93 3.57 0.08
N GLU A 60 -13.56 3.50 -1.19
CA GLU A 60 -14.09 2.47 -2.09
C GLU A 60 -13.80 1.06 -1.58
N PRO A 61 -14.82 0.15 -1.51
CA PRO A 61 -14.68 -1.16 -0.87
C PRO A 61 -13.52 -2.00 -1.41
N LYS A 62 -13.21 -1.88 -2.70
CA LYS A 62 -12.07 -2.58 -3.32
C LYS A 62 -10.74 -2.07 -2.83
N LEU A 63 -10.58 -0.75 -2.66
CA LEU A 63 -9.35 -0.15 -2.15
C LEU A 63 -9.15 -0.48 -0.68
N LEU A 64 -10.21 -0.42 0.14
CA LEU A 64 -10.17 -0.85 1.54
C LEU A 64 -9.72 -2.32 1.66
N LYS A 65 -10.24 -3.20 0.79
CA LYS A 65 -9.81 -4.60 0.76
C LYS A 65 -8.32 -4.73 0.43
N ILE A 66 -7.85 -4.07 -0.63
CA ILE A 66 -6.43 -4.10 -1.03
C ILE A 66 -5.55 -3.51 0.08
N ALA A 67 -5.95 -2.41 0.71
CA ALA A 67 -5.22 -1.81 1.83
C ALA A 67 -5.10 -2.77 3.02
N GLY A 68 -6.19 -3.46 3.37
CA GLY A 68 -6.16 -4.50 4.41
C GLY A 68 -5.25 -5.67 4.06
N ASP A 69 -5.21 -6.09 2.79
CA ASP A 69 -4.29 -7.14 2.34
C ASP A 69 -2.83 -6.67 2.33
N VAL A 70 -2.56 -5.41 1.98
CA VAL A 70 -1.24 -4.77 2.10
C VAL A 70 -0.75 -4.80 3.55
N GLU A 71 -1.60 -4.44 4.52
CA GLU A 71 -1.24 -4.48 5.94
C GLU A 71 -0.91 -5.89 6.42
N LYS A 72 -1.69 -6.89 6.01
CA LYS A 72 -1.41 -8.30 6.34
C LYS A 72 -0.06 -8.74 5.81
N VAL A 73 0.25 -8.42 4.55
CA VAL A 73 1.53 -8.79 3.93
C VAL A 73 2.69 -8.05 4.59
N LYS A 74 2.54 -6.77 4.95
CA LYS A 74 3.54 -6.03 5.72
C LYS A 74 3.85 -6.70 7.06
N LYS A 75 2.83 -7.11 7.82
CA LYS A 75 3.02 -7.85 9.08
C LYS A 75 3.79 -9.16 8.86
N VAL A 76 3.52 -9.88 7.76
CA VAL A 76 4.29 -11.09 7.41
C VAL A 76 5.76 -10.76 7.15
N ILE A 77 6.05 -9.69 6.39
CA ILE A 77 7.42 -9.25 6.12
C ILE A 77 8.13 -8.84 7.41
N ASP A 78 7.47 -8.07 8.29
CA ASP A 78 8.02 -7.61 9.56
C ASP A 78 8.35 -8.80 10.49
N ASN A 79 7.46 -9.78 10.56
CA ASN A 79 7.68 -11.03 11.32
C ASN A 79 8.87 -11.84 10.77
N LEU A 80 9.21 -11.66 9.49
CA LEU A 80 10.32 -12.32 8.80
C LEU A 80 11.54 -11.40 8.62
N SER A 81 11.57 -10.23 9.24
CA SER A 81 12.64 -9.23 9.09
C SER A 81 14.04 -9.79 9.35
N LYS A 82 14.17 -10.70 10.33
CA LYS A 82 15.44 -11.35 10.71
C LYS A 82 15.73 -12.64 9.94
N ALA A 83 14.94 -13.00 8.93
CA ALA A 83 15.11 -14.27 8.22
C ALA A 83 16.49 -14.37 7.54
N GLN A 84 16.99 -13.27 6.97
CA GLN A 84 18.30 -13.23 6.32
C GLN A 84 19.46 -13.44 7.31
N ASP A 85 19.38 -12.81 8.49
CA ASP A 85 20.39 -12.96 9.54
C ASP A 85 20.42 -14.40 10.07
N LYS A 86 19.24 -14.98 10.31
CA LYS A 86 19.11 -16.38 10.73
C LYS A 86 19.66 -17.34 9.68
N PHE A 87 19.39 -17.09 8.41
CA PHE A 87 19.95 -17.88 7.31
C PHE A 87 21.47 -17.79 7.27
N THR A 88 22.03 -16.59 7.37
CA THR A 88 23.48 -16.37 7.36
C THR A 88 24.17 -17.07 8.54
N ALA A 89 23.56 -17.01 9.73
CA ALA A 89 24.06 -17.72 10.91
C ALA A 89 24.02 -19.25 10.75
N ALA A 90 22.90 -19.79 10.24
CA ALA A 90 22.73 -21.22 10.00
C ALA A 90 23.69 -21.72 8.91
N ASP A 91 23.90 -20.95 7.84
CA ASP A 91 24.84 -21.25 6.77
C ASP A 91 26.29 -21.33 7.27
N LYS A 92 26.71 -20.33 8.04
CA LYS A 92 28.04 -20.33 8.67
C LYS A 92 28.23 -21.54 9.59
N SER A 93 27.22 -21.89 10.40
CA SER A 93 27.28 -23.06 11.27
C SER A 93 27.40 -24.36 10.48
N LEU A 94 26.57 -24.53 9.45
CA LEU A 94 26.59 -25.70 8.59
C LEU A 94 27.95 -25.86 7.89
N VAL A 95 28.51 -24.77 7.34
CA VAL A 95 29.84 -24.78 6.69
C VAL A 95 30.94 -25.17 7.67
N GLN A 96 30.92 -24.63 8.90
CA GLN A 96 31.89 -24.97 9.93
C GLN A 96 31.84 -26.45 10.32
N VAL A 97 30.65 -26.98 10.59
CA VAL A 97 30.48 -28.39 10.96
C VAL A 97 30.83 -29.31 9.80
N SER A 98 30.44 -28.95 8.56
CA SER A 98 30.80 -29.70 7.34
C SER A 98 32.31 -29.80 7.18
N LYS A 99 33.02 -28.70 7.39
CA LYS A 99 34.48 -28.65 7.31
C LYS A 99 35.13 -29.54 8.36
N ALA A 100 34.65 -29.48 9.61
CA ALA A 100 35.18 -30.31 10.69
C ALA A 100 34.93 -31.82 10.45
N LEU A 101 33.75 -32.19 9.94
CA LEU A 101 33.46 -33.58 9.56
C LEU A 101 34.39 -34.05 8.44
N LYS A 102 34.60 -33.21 7.43
CA LYS A 102 35.49 -33.52 6.31
C LYS A 102 36.93 -33.71 6.81
N GLN A 103 37.42 -32.84 7.69
CA GLN A 103 38.76 -32.97 8.28
C GLN A 103 38.94 -34.27 9.06
N MET A 104 37.93 -34.71 9.83
CA MET A 104 37.99 -36.00 10.52
C MET A 104 38.05 -37.18 9.55
N VAL A 105 37.24 -37.15 8.49
CA VAL A 105 37.23 -38.21 7.45
C VAL A 105 38.55 -38.23 6.67
N ASP A 106 39.07 -37.07 6.27
CA ASP A 106 40.34 -36.95 5.56
C ASP A 106 41.52 -37.38 6.45
N GLY A 107 41.44 -37.12 7.77
CA GLY A 107 42.45 -37.52 8.76
C GLY A 107 42.63 -39.03 8.93
N VAL A 108 41.60 -39.83 8.59
CA VAL A 108 41.68 -41.30 8.53
C VAL A 108 41.82 -41.82 7.10
N GLY A 109 42.29 -40.97 6.17
CA GLY A 109 42.47 -41.33 4.76
C GLY A 109 41.16 -41.66 4.03
N GLY A 110 40.02 -41.18 4.53
CA GLY A 110 38.70 -41.44 3.96
C GLY A 110 38.04 -42.74 4.45
N ASP A 111 38.72 -43.56 5.26
CA ASP A 111 38.15 -44.80 5.79
C ASP A 111 37.19 -44.53 6.96
N ARG A 112 35.93 -44.22 6.61
CA ARG A 112 34.87 -43.92 7.57
C ARG A 112 34.59 -45.05 8.58
N LYS A 113 35.03 -46.29 8.32
CA LYS A 113 34.87 -47.39 9.28
C LYS A 113 35.76 -47.20 10.52
N GLN A 114 36.88 -46.50 10.39
CA GLN A 114 37.76 -46.19 11.53
C GLN A 114 37.13 -45.17 12.48
N LEU A 115 36.14 -44.40 12.01
CA LEU A 115 35.38 -43.44 12.80
C LEU A 115 34.09 -44.05 13.38
N ALA A 116 33.77 -45.31 13.03
CA ALA A 116 32.60 -46.01 13.50
C ALA A 116 32.79 -46.44 14.96
N GLY A 117 32.48 -45.53 15.88
CA GLY A 117 32.69 -45.70 17.32
C GLY A 117 33.36 -44.49 17.97
N ASP A 118 33.91 -43.58 17.18
CA ASP A 118 34.46 -42.32 17.69
C ASP A 118 33.33 -41.41 18.19
N ALA A 119 33.34 -41.12 19.49
CA ALA A 119 32.32 -40.31 20.14
C ALA A 119 32.30 -38.86 19.61
N GLY A 120 33.47 -38.33 19.23
CA GLY A 120 33.61 -37.00 18.64
C GLY A 120 33.00 -36.91 17.25
N TYR A 121 33.30 -37.88 16.38
CA TYR A 121 32.72 -38.01 15.05
C TYR A 121 31.20 -38.16 15.10
N ASN A 122 30.69 -39.05 15.95
CA ASN A 122 29.25 -39.27 16.11
C ASN A 122 28.52 -38.02 16.62
N LYS A 123 29.12 -37.31 17.59
CA LYS A 123 28.58 -36.03 18.09
C LYS A 123 28.57 -34.97 16.99
N LEU A 124 29.63 -34.88 16.20
CA LEU A 124 29.74 -33.91 15.12
C LEU A 124 28.76 -34.20 13.97
N LYS A 125 28.52 -35.49 13.68
CA LYS A 125 27.50 -35.93 12.73
C LYS A 125 26.09 -35.53 13.19
N ALA A 126 25.76 -35.71 14.47
CA ALA A 126 24.49 -35.25 15.02
C ALA A 126 24.34 -33.71 14.94
N PHE A 127 25.42 -32.96 15.18
CA PHE A 127 25.41 -31.50 14.99
C PHE A 127 25.21 -31.11 13.52
N PHE A 128 25.78 -31.84 12.58
CA PHE A 128 25.59 -31.60 11.15
C PHE A 128 24.13 -31.79 10.73
N GLU A 129 23.49 -32.86 11.20
CA GLU A 129 22.07 -33.12 10.94
C GLU A 129 21.20 -31.98 11.49
N LYS A 130 21.48 -31.53 12.73
CA LYS A 130 20.78 -30.38 13.33
C LYS A 130 21.00 -29.09 12.53
N ALA A 131 22.25 -28.77 12.18
CA ALA A 131 22.61 -27.58 11.41
C ALA A 131 21.96 -27.59 10.01
N THR A 132 21.84 -28.77 9.38
CA THR A 132 21.15 -28.93 8.10
C THR A 132 19.66 -28.61 8.24
N GLY A 133 19.01 -29.08 9.31
CA GLY A 133 17.61 -28.74 9.60
C GLY A 133 17.39 -27.26 9.87
N GLU A 134 18.27 -26.63 10.66
CA GLU A 134 18.23 -25.20 10.94
C GLU A 134 18.42 -24.36 9.67
N TRP A 135 19.37 -24.74 8.80
CA TRP A 135 19.60 -24.10 7.50
C TRP A 135 18.37 -24.20 6.59
N ALA A 136 17.78 -25.39 6.47
CA ALA A 136 16.61 -25.59 5.63
C ALA A 136 15.42 -24.75 6.09
N ASN A 137 15.19 -24.67 7.40
CA ASN A 137 14.15 -23.83 8.00
C ASN A 137 14.41 -22.34 7.77
N ALA A 138 15.65 -21.87 7.96
CA ALA A 138 16.01 -20.48 7.74
C ALA A 138 15.88 -20.09 6.25
N ASN A 139 16.32 -20.95 5.33
CA ASN A 139 16.17 -20.75 3.88
C ASN A 139 14.69 -20.66 3.49
N LYS A 140 13.82 -21.51 4.06
CA LYS A 140 12.38 -21.44 3.85
C LYS A 140 11.81 -20.08 4.28
N GLN A 141 12.24 -19.55 5.43
CA GLN A 141 11.81 -18.22 5.91
C GLN A 141 12.26 -17.09 4.98
N VAL A 142 13.49 -17.15 4.43
CA VAL A 142 13.97 -16.18 3.42
C VAL A 142 13.07 -16.22 2.18
N LYS A 143 12.81 -17.42 1.64
CA LYS A 143 11.92 -17.57 0.47
C LYS A 143 10.51 -17.03 0.73
N GLN A 144 9.95 -17.27 1.92
CA GLN A 144 8.65 -16.75 2.32
C GLN A 144 8.65 -15.21 2.38
N ARG A 145 9.71 -14.60 2.91
CA ARG A 145 9.88 -13.14 2.93
C ARG A 145 9.93 -12.57 1.51
N ASP A 146 10.69 -13.19 0.61
CA ASP A 146 10.82 -12.72 -0.76
C ASP A 146 9.50 -12.83 -1.53
N GLN A 147 8.76 -13.91 -1.32
CA GLN A 147 7.41 -14.08 -1.87
C GLN A 147 6.45 -13.00 -1.34
N ALA A 148 6.44 -12.75 -0.02
CA ALA A 148 5.63 -11.70 0.58
C ALA A 148 6.00 -10.31 0.05
N THR A 149 7.29 -10.04 -0.16
CA THR A 149 7.77 -8.78 -0.74
C THR A 149 7.27 -8.59 -2.17
N LYS A 150 7.33 -9.62 -3.01
CA LYS A 150 6.78 -9.58 -4.38
C LYS A 150 5.27 -9.36 -4.39
N GLN A 151 4.56 -10.03 -3.48
CA GLN A 151 3.13 -9.87 -3.31
C GLN A 151 2.78 -8.43 -2.89
N LEU A 152 3.57 -7.81 -1.99
CA LEU A 152 3.37 -6.43 -1.57
C LEU A 152 3.45 -5.46 -2.75
N VAL A 153 4.48 -5.60 -3.60
CA VAL A 153 4.63 -4.77 -4.81
C VAL A 153 3.42 -4.92 -5.74
N THR A 154 2.96 -6.16 -5.95
CA THR A 154 1.78 -6.43 -6.79
C THR A 154 0.52 -5.79 -6.22
N LEU A 155 0.33 -5.86 -4.90
CA LEU A 155 -0.81 -5.22 -4.23
C LEU A 155 -0.74 -3.69 -4.30
N GLN A 156 0.44 -3.08 -4.19
CA GLN A 156 0.64 -1.64 -4.34
C GLN A 156 0.32 -1.16 -5.76
N ASP A 157 0.74 -1.92 -6.78
CA ASP A 157 0.38 -1.65 -8.17
C ASP A 157 -1.12 -1.78 -8.41
N SER A 158 -1.75 -2.83 -7.86
CA SER A 158 -3.20 -3.02 -7.89
C SER A 158 -3.95 -1.89 -7.20
N TYR A 159 -3.48 -1.44 -6.03
CA TYR A 159 -4.06 -0.31 -5.31
C TYR A 159 -4.05 0.95 -6.17
N THR A 160 -2.91 1.27 -6.78
CA THR A 160 -2.76 2.46 -7.64
C THR A 160 -3.71 2.39 -8.83
N LYS A 161 -3.76 1.25 -9.53
CA LYS A 161 -4.65 1.06 -10.70
C LYS A 161 -6.13 1.14 -10.33
N GLU A 162 -6.53 0.55 -9.21
CA GLU A 162 -7.92 0.63 -8.75
C GLU A 162 -8.27 2.04 -8.24
N LYS A 163 -7.32 2.75 -7.62
CA LYS A 163 -7.49 4.15 -7.20
C LYS A 163 -7.75 5.05 -8.38
N ASP A 164 -6.99 4.89 -9.48
CA ASP A 164 -7.21 5.63 -10.71
C ASP A 164 -8.56 5.31 -11.38
N LYS A 165 -9.03 4.06 -11.26
CA LYS A 165 -10.36 3.67 -11.77
C LYS A 165 -11.48 4.28 -10.92
N ALA A 166 -11.36 4.20 -9.60
CA ALA A 166 -12.31 4.81 -8.67
C ALA A 166 -12.35 6.33 -8.84
N ALA A 167 -11.21 6.99 -8.98
CA ALA A 167 -11.15 8.43 -9.27
C ALA A 167 -11.81 8.82 -10.61
N LYS A 168 -11.98 7.90 -11.57
CA LYS A 168 -12.72 8.17 -12.82
C LYS A 168 -14.23 8.01 -12.66
N THR A 169 -14.70 7.22 -11.69
CA THR A 169 -16.14 7.06 -11.41
C THR A 169 -16.66 8.15 -10.47
N TYR A 170 -15.77 8.74 -9.65
CA TYR A 170 -16.08 9.87 -8.77
C TYR A 170 -16.04 11.21 -9.52
N GLY A 171 -17.02 11.45 -10.39
CA GLY A 171 -17.18 12.78 -11.00
C GLY A 171 -17.49 13.87 -9.97
N VAL A 172 -17.19 15.12 -10.30
CA VAL A 172 -17.59 16.28 -9.46
C VAL A 172 -18.74 17.02 -10.15
N THR A 173 -19.82 17.29 -9.42
CA THR A 173 -20.98 18.02 -9.93
C THR A 173 -21.27 19.23 -9.07
N LEU A 174 -21.33 20.41 -9.69
CA LEU A 174 -21.84 21.62 -9.03
C LEU A 174 -23.35 21.70 -9.27
N LYS A 175 -24.14 21.74 -8.20
CA LYS A 175 -25.59 21.94 -8.23
C LYS A 175 -25.98 23.21 -7.49
N THR A 176 -27.14 23.75 -7.81
CA THR A 176 -27.82 24.76 -7.01
C THR A 176 -29.27 24.37 -6.78
N ASP A 177 -29.84 24.72 -5.63
CA ASP A 177 -31.27 24.61 -5.35
C ASP A 177 -31.91 25.98 -5.03
N ASP A 178 -31.29 27.05 -5.53
CA ASP A 178 -31.64 28.46 -5.32
C ASP A 178 -31.39 28.98 -3.89
N LYS A 179 -31.21 28.09 -2.91
CA LYS A 179 -30.82 28.41 -1.52
C LYS A 179 -29.36 28.10 -1.23
N SER A 180 -28.76 27.19 -1.99
CA SER A 180 -27.39 26.75 -1.78
C SER A 180 -26.69 26.37 -3.08
N LEU A 181 -25.38 26.55 -3.13
CA LEU A 181 -24.49 25.89 -4.08
C LEU A 181 -23.89 24.67 -3.41
N VAL A 182 -24.04 23.51 -4.05
CA VAL A 182 -23.56 22.22 -3.53
C VAL A 182 -22.57 21.61 -4.51
N VAL A 183 -21.36 21.32 -4.04
CA VAL A 183 -20.38 20.50 -4.75
C VAL A 183 -20.57 19.06 -4.30
N ILE A 184 -21.00 18.21 -5.23
CA ILE A 184 -21.13 16.78 -5.05
C ILE A 184 -19.89 16.11 -5.62
N MET A 185 -19.20 15.30 -4.82
CA MET A 185 -18.05 14.50 -5.24
C MET A 185 -18.46 13.03 -5.22
N GLY A 186 -18.45 12.39 -6.39
CA GLY A 186 -19.05 11.06 -6.57
C GLY A 186 -20.55 11.09 -6.28
N LYS A 187 -20.96 10.50 -5.14
CA LYS A 187 -22.37 10.40 -4.71
C LYS A 187 -22.69 11.29 -3.50
N SER A 188 -21.70 11.95 -2.91
CA SER A 188 -21.85 12.63 -1.62
C SER A 188 -21.73 14.15 -1.77
N PRO A 189 -22.56 14.94 -1.06
CA PRO A 189 -22.44 16.39 -1.02
C PRO A 189 -21.35 16.80 -0.02
N GLU A 190 -20.24 17.35 -0.51
CA GLU A 190 -19.05 17.62 0.31
C GLU A 190 -18.87 19.10 0.66
N VAL A 191 -19.34 19.98 -0.21
CA VAL A 191 -19.27 21.43 0.03
C VAL A 191 -20.64 22.01 -0.21
N SER A 192 -21.16 22.74 0.77
CA SER A 192 -22.42 23.48 0.65
C SER A 192 -22.19 24.93 1.04
N ILE A 193 -22.65 25.84 0.19
CA ILE A 193 -22.55 27.29 0.37
C ILE A 193 -23.96 27.85 0.32
N VAL A 194 -24.42 28.41 1.44
CA VAL A 194 -25.74 29.08 1.52
C VAL A 194 -25.70 30.38 0.73
N LEU A 195 -26.73 30.59 -0.10
CA LEU A 195 -26.93 31.77 -0.93
C LEU A 195 -27.82 32.79 -0.21
N GLY A 196 -27.66 34.07 -0.52
CA GLY A 196 -28.55 35.14 -0.05
C GLY A 196 -28.28 35.66 1.37
N GLY A 197 -27.48 34.97 2.18
CA GLY A 197 -27.05 35.45 3.51
C GLY A 197 -25.99 36.54 3.49
#